data_AF-A0A356BUD3-F1
#
_entry.id   AF-A0A356BUD3-F1
#
_cell.length_a   1.000
_cell.length_b   1.000
_cell.length_c   1.000
_cell.angle_alpha   90.00
_cell.angle_beta   90.00
_cell.angle_gamma   90.00
#
_symmetry.space_group_name_H-M   'P 1'
#
loop_
_entity.id
_entity.type
_entity.pdbx_description
1 polymer ?
#
loop_
_entity_poly.entity_id
_entity_poly.type
_entity_poly.pdbx_seq_one_letter_code
_entity_poly.pdbx_strand_id
1 'polypeptide(L)'
;MDSIKFKEEKLTASAERTAQIRMCEETIGAIIKNYVTLDNLKRSVDDSQNELDQIEGSLNEVLNEYEERVEIPKRLHEQANQRVDELIERIQDIRKNKAVQLAKIEMATSQGNYCQLADMEIELDKKKKRKETLSRRADGVKLLHDLVMAMQMERSAALSGPVADLTNRWLQILTDGNYDSLVIDGSLRPTSVHLPKYDDELSMDSLSHGTQEQIVVLLRLAIGVLVSKDEPNLILIDDRLVNADPMRMKRLCLIMQEVSNTCQLIVTTCNDTPYAGMGANIIRIPADGKIEPATL
;
A
#
# COMPACT_ATOMS: atom_id res chain seq x y z
N MET A 1 -111.14 -121.14 -42.64
CA MET A 1 -111.54 -120.03 -41.72
C MET A 1 -110.60 -118.84 -41.97
N ASP A 2 -110.58 -118.40 -43.23
CA ASP A 2 -109.68 -117.41 -43.84
C ASP A 2 -110.28 -116.00 -43.92
N SER A 3 -110.68 -115.37 -42.82
CA SER A 3 -111.17 -113.98 -42.95
C SER A 3 -111.11 -113.10 -41.71
N ILE A 4 -110.89 -113.68 -40.53
CA ILE A 4 -110.99 -112.92 -39.28
C ILE A 4 -109.60 -112.42 -38.84
N LYS A 5 -108.53 -113.22 -38.99
CA LYS A 5 -107.16 -112.81 -38.62
C LYS A 5 -106.53 -111.72 -39.51
N PHE A 6 -106.94 -111.59 -40.78
CA PHE A 6 -106.38 -110.59 -41.70
C PHE A 6 -107.01 -109.20 -41.55
N LYS A 7 -108.15 -109.09 -40.85
CA LYS A 7 -108.90 -107.82 -40.68
C LYS A 7 -108.46 -107.02 -39.46
N GLU A 8 -107.94 -107.67 -38.41
CA GLU A 8 -107.46 -106.99 -37.19
C GLU A 8 -106.11 -106.28 -37.39
N GLU A 9 -105.17 -106.86 -38.15
CA GLU A 9 -103.84 -106.23 -38.38
C GLU A 9 -103.90 -104.97 -39.26
N LYS A 10 -104.89 -104.84 -40.15
CA LYS A 10 -105.04 -103.62 -40.97
C LYS A 10 -105.71 -102.46 -40.24
N LEU A 11 -106.50 -102.74 -39.21
CA LEU A 11 -107.19 -101.71 -38.42
C LEU A 11 -106.25 -101.03 -37.43
N THR A 12 -105.29 -101.76 -36.85
CA THR A 12 -104.25 -101.20 -35.97
C THR A 12 -103.25 -100.32 -36.73
N ALA A 13 -102.81 -100.72 -37.92
CA ALA A 13 -101.88 -99.93 -38.75
C ALA A 13 -102.48 -98.61 -39.29
N SER A 14 -103.80 -98.53 -39.46
CA SER A 14 -104.51 -97.31 -39.89
C SER A 14 -104.59 -96.25 -38.78
N ALA A 15 -104.67 -96.68 -37.52
CA ALA A 15 -104.75 -95.79 -36.37
C ALA A 15 -103.41 -95.12 -36.05
N GLU A 16 -102.29 -95.83 -36.21
CA GLU A 16 -100.95 -95.27 -35.99
C GLU A 16 -100.59 -94.19 -37.02
N ARG A 17 -100.95 -94.37 -38.30
CA ARG A 17 -100.70 -93.37 -39.34
C ARG A 17 -101.53 -92.09 -39.16
N THR A 18 -102.74 -92.20 -38.63
CA THR A 18 -103.58 -91.02 -38.35
C THR A 18 -103.06 -90.21 -37.16
N ALA A 19 -102.46 -90.87 -36.16
CA ALA A 19 -101.79 -90.19 -35.05
C ALA A 19 -100.53 -89.42 -35.49
N GLN A 20 -99.70 -89.99 -36.38
CA GLN A 20 -98.49 -89.32 -36.89
C GLN A 20 -98.82 -88.09 -37.74
N ILE A 21 -99.87 -88.12 -38.56
CA ILE A 21 -100.30 -86.95 -39.35
C ILE A 21 -100.70 -85.80 -38.42
N ARG A 22 -101.40 -86.09 -37.32
CA ARG A 22 -101.83 -85.07 -36.35
C ARG A 22 -100.66 -84.38 -35.64
N MET A 23 -99.62 -85.14 -35.28
CA MET A 23 -98.39 -84.57 -34.72
C MET A 23 -97.63 -83.68 -35.73
N CYS A 24 -97.59 -84.09 -36.99
CA CYS A 24 -96.99 -83.27 -38.06
C CYS A 24 -97.81 -81.98 -38.31
N GLU A 25 -99.13 -82.05 -38.25
CA GLU A 25 -100.00 -80.86 -38.38
C GLU A 25 -99.84 -79.88 -37.21
N GLU A 26 -99.68 -80.37 -35.97
CA GLU A 26 -99.42 -79.52 -34.80
C GLU A 26 -98.04 -78.85 -34.87
N THR A 27 -97.01 -79.58 -35.31
CA THR A 27 -95.65 -79.02 -35.47
C THR A 27 -95.58 -78.01 -36.61
N ILE A 28 -96.26 -78.25 -37.73
CA ILE A 28 -96.38 -77.27 -38.82
C ILE A 28 -97.17 -76.03 -38.34
N GLY A 29 -98.22 -76.22 -37.54
CA GLY A 29 -98.99 -75.12 -36.93
C GLY A 29 -98.15 -74.24 -36.00
N ALA A 30 -97.27 -74.83 -35.19
CA ALA A 30 -96.35 -74.10 -34.31
C ALA A 30 -95.30 -73.29 -35.09
N ILE A 31 -94.78 -73.84 -36.20
CA ILE A 31 -93.78 -73.17 -37.04
C ILE A 31 -94.39 -72.01 -37.81
N ILE A 32 -95.62 -72.16 -38.33
CA ILE A 32 -96.32 -71.10 -39.07
C ILE A 32 -96.67 -69.91 -38.15
N LYS A 33 -96.95 -70.17 -36.86
CA LYS A 33 -97.28 -69.12 -35.89
C LYS A 33 -96.09 -68.22 -35.52
N ASN A 34 -94.87 -68.73 -35.62
CA ASN A 34 -93.66 -68.01 -35.20
C ASN A 34 -93.00 -67.19 -36.32
N TYR A 35 -93.21 -67.51 -37.61
CA TYR A 35 -92.27 -67.05 -38.65
C TYR A 35 -92.81 -66.34 -39.90
N VAL A 36 -94.11 -66.05 -40.04
CA VAL A 36 -94.64 -65.58 -41.36
C VAL A 36 -94.90 -64.07 -41.49
N THR A 37 -95.02 -63.27 -40.42
CA THR A 37 -95.29 -61.82 -40.56
C THR A 37 -94.02 -60.95 -40.50
N LEU A 38 -93.79 -60.15 -41.55
CA LEU A 38 -92.69 -59.18 -41.68
C LEU A 38 -92.56 -58.23 -40.46
N ASP A 39 -93.68 -57.95 -39.80
CA ASP A 39 -93.73 -57.14 -38.57
C ASP A 39 -93.07 -57.81 -37.36
N ASN A 40 -93.08 -59.15 -37.27
CA ASN A 40 -92.43 -59.87 -36.17
C ASN A 40 -90.90 -59.89 -36.36
N LEU A 41 -90.43 -59.94 -37.62
CA LEU A 41 -89.00 -59.88 -37.93
C LEU A 41 -88.44 -58.48 -37.66
N LYS A 42 -89.18 -57.42 -38.01
CA LYS A 42 -88.81 -56.03 -37.68
C LYS A 42 -88.72 -55.81 -36.18
N ARG A 43 -89.68 -56.31 -35.40
CA ARG A 43 -89.61 -56.27 -33.93
C ARG A 43 -88.37 -56.97 -33.39
N SER A 44 -88.04 -58.16 -33.90
CA SER A 44 -86.83 -58.86 -33.48
C SER A 44 -85.54 -58.10 -33.80
N VAL A 45 -85.49 -57.40 -34.95
CA VAL A 45 -84.36 -56.55 -35.32
C VAL A 45 -84.29 -55.31 -34.43
N ASP A 46 -85.41 -54.62 -34.21
CA ASP A 46 -85.50 -53.46 -33.32
C ASP A 46 -85.15 -53.83 -31.88
N ASP A 47 -85.61 -54.98 -31.39
CA ASP A 47 -85.27 -55.52 -30.06
C ASP A 47 -83.77 -55.83 -29.95
N SER A 48 -83.18 -56.45 -30.98
CA SER A 48 -81.73 -56.71 -31.03
C SER A 48 -80.89 -55.42 -31.12
N GLN A 49 -81.41 -54.39 -31.80
CA GLN A 49 -80.77 -53.08 -31.89
C GLN A 49 -80.86 -52.33 -30.57
N ASN A 50 -82.01 -52.39 -29.89
CA ASN A 50 -82.16 -51.85 -28.54
C ASN A 50 -81.26 -52.59 -27.54
N GLU A 51 -81.09 -53.91 -27.66
CA GLU A 51 -80.14 -54.67 -26.85
C GLU A 51 -78.69 -54.27 -27.13
N LEU A 52 -78.32 -54.04 -28.39
CA LEU A 52 -77.00 -53.52 -28.77
C LEU A 52 -76.73 -52.13 -28.17
N ASP A 53 -77.69 -51.21 -28.30
CA ASP A 53 -77.58 -49.86 -27.75
C ASP A 53 -77.46 -49.88 -26.21
N GLN A 54 -78.17 -50.79 -25.52
CA GLN A 54 -78.05 -50.99 -24.08
C GLN A 54 -76.68 -51.56 -23.68
N ILE A 55 -76.15 -52.51 -24.45
CA ILE A 55 -74.84 -53.10 -24.20
C ILE A 55 -73.74 -52.08 -24.47
N GLU A 56 -73.83 -51.29 -25.53
CA GLU A 56 -72.89 -50.20 -25.81
C GLU A 56 -72.94 -49.11 -24.74
N GLY A 57 -74.13 -48.76 -24.25
CA GLY A 57 -74.30 -47.87 -23.10
C GLY A 57 -73.60 -48.41 -21.85
N SER A 58 -73.84 -49.69 -21.52
CA SER A 58 -73.23 -50.36 -20.36
C SER A 58 -71.71 -50.49 -20.50
N LEU A 59 -71.21 -50.74 -21.71
CA LEU A 59 -69.78 -50.82 -21.99
C LEU A 59 -69.10 -49.46 -21.83
N ASN A 60 -69.73 -48.39 -22.30
CA ASN A 60 -69.23 -47.03 -22.13
C ASN A 60 -69.22 -46.60 -20.66
N GLU A 61 -70.22 -47.01 -19.87
CA GLU A 61 -70.22 -46.78 -18.42
C GLU A 61 -69.05 -47.51 -17.74
N VAL A 62 -68.81 -48.78 -18.07
CA VAL A 62 -67.69 -49.56 -17.51
C VAL A 62 -66.33 -49.00 -17.97
N LEU A 63 -66.21 -48.55 -19.22
CA LEU A 63 -64.99 -47.93 -19.73
C LEU A 63 -64.70 -46.60 -19.03
N ASN A 64 -65.71 -45.75 -18.82
CA ASN A 64 -65.55 -44.52 -18.05
C ASN A 64 -65.16 -44.81 -16.59
N GLU A 65 -65.80 -45.80 -15.95
CA GLU A 65 -65.43 -46.19 -14.59
C GLU A 65 -63.99 -46.75 -14.52
N TYR A 66 -63.56 -47.51 -15.53
CA TYR A 66 -62.19 -48.02 -15.64
C TYR A 66 -61.18 -46.88 -15.87
N GLU A 67 -61.52 -45.90 -16.71
CA GLU A 67 -60.68 -44.73 -16.96
C GLU A 67 -60.51 -43.89 -15.68
N GLU A 68 -61.59 -43.66 -14.94
CA GLU A 68 -61.57 -42.92 -13.67
C GLU A 68 -60.86 -43.67 -12.54
N ARG A 69 -61.12 -44.96 -12.37
CA ARG A 69 -60.63 -45.73 -11.21
C ARG A 69 -59.25 -46.35 -11.41
N VAL A 70 -58.82 -46.55 -12.66
CA VAL A 70 -57.59 -47.29 -12.96
C VAL A 70 -56.60 -46.45 -13.75
N GLU A 71 -56.98 -45.90 -14.91
CA GLU A 71 -56.01 -45.17 -15.76
C GLU A 71 -55.58 -43.82 -15.18
N ILE A 72 -56.51 -43.00 -14.70
CA ILE A 72 -56.20 -41.69 -14.13
C ILE A 72 -55.28 -41.83 -12.89
N PRO A 73 -55.59 -42.68 -11.88
CA PRO A 73 -54.71 -42.89 -10.74
C PRO A 73 -53.34 -43.46 -11.12
N LYS A 74 -53.29 -44.35 -12.11
CA LYS A 74 -52.02 -44.91 -12.60
C LYS A 74 -51.14 -43.83 -13.24
N ARG A 75 -51.71 -42.98 -14.11
CA ARG A 75 -50.99 -41.83 -14.69
C ARG A 75 -50.50 -40.86 -13.62
N LEU A 76 -51.34 -40.54 -12.63
CA LEU A 76 -50.94 -39.68 -11.51
C LEU A 76 -49.82 -40.29 -10.67
N HIS A 77 -49.85 -41.60 -10.43
CA HIS A 77 -48.80 -42.32 -9.72
C HIS A 77 -47.48 -42.34 -10.51
N GLU A 78 -47.52 -42.60 -11.81
CA GLU A 78 -46.34 -42.52 -12.69
C GLU A 78 -45.73 -41.12 -12.71
N GLN A 79 -46.56 -40.06 -12.82
CA GLN A 79 -46.10 -38.68 -12.74
C GLN A 79 -45.49 -38.34 -11.36
N ALA A 80 -46.09 -38.83 -10.28
CA ALA A 80 -45.56 -38.64 -8.93
C ALA A 80 -44.20 -39.33 -8.76
N ASN A 81 -44.04 -40.56 -9.28
CA ASN A 81 -42.77 -41.29 -9.22
C ASN A 81 -41.68 -40.59 -10.04
N GLN A 82 -41.98 -40.15 -11.26
CA GLN A 82 -41.04 -39.35 -12.07
C GLN A 82 -40.58 -38.10 -11.30
N ARG A 83 -41.50 -37.42 -10.62
CA ARG A 83 -41.18 -36.23 -9.84
C ARG A 83 -40.35 -36.54 -8.59
N VAL A 84 -40.56 -37.70 -7.97
CA VAL A 84 -39.73 -38.19 -6.87
C VAL A 84 -38.31 -38.48 -7.36
N ASP A 85 -38.16 -39.14 -8.51
CA ASP A 85 -36.85 -39.46 -9.08
C ASP A 85 -36.07 -38.18 -9.44
N GLU A 86 -36.73 -37.21 -10.08
CA GLU A 86 -36.13 -35.89 -10.35
C GLU A 86 -35.68 -35.17 -9.07
N LEU A 87 -36.47 -35.26 -7.99
CA LEU A 87 -36.12 -34.66 -6.71
C LEU A 87 -34.94 -35.38 -6.06
N ILE A 88 -34.85 -36.71 -6.19
CA ILE A 88 -33.72 -37.50 -5.69
C ILE A 88 -32.44 -37.07 -6.41
N GLU A 89 -32.45 -36.96 -7.73
CA GLU A 89 -31.30 -36.49 -8.51
C GLU A 89 -30.88 -35.07 -8.09
N ARG A 90 -31.83 -34.14 -7.99
CA ARG A 90 -31.54 -32.77 -7.53
C ARG A 90 -30.93 -32.74 -6.13
N ILE A 91 -31.42 -33.56 -5.20
CA ILE A 91 -30.86 -33.65 -3.85
C ILE A 91 -29.42 -34.18 -3.89
N GLN A 92 -29.14 -35.18 -4.73
CA GLN A 92 -27.78 -35.71 -4.89
C GLN A 92 -26.83 -34.66 -5.46
N ASP A 93 -27.24 -33.93 -6.49
CA ASP A 93 -26.46 -32.84 -7.08
C ASP A 93 -26.20 -31.71 -6.08
N ILE A 94 -27.22 -31.28 -5.34
CA ILE A 94 -27.07 -30.25 -4.30
C ILE A 94 -26.09 -30.73 -3.22
N ARG A 95 -26.18 -32.00 -2.78
CA ARG A 95 -25.26 -32.57 -1.79
C ARG A 95 -23.82 -32.60 -2.31
N LYS A 96 -23.62 -33.02 -3.56
CA LYS A 96 -22.31 -33.03 -4.21
C LYS A 96 -21.73 -31.63 -4.32
N ASN A 97 -22.53 -30.67 -4.78
CA ASN A 97 -22.12 -29.27 -4.87
C ASN A 97 -21.77 -28.69 -3.51
N LYS A 98 -22.56 -28.97 -2.47
CA LYS A 98 -22.27 -28.56 -1.09
C LYS A 98 -20.93 -29.13 -0.61
N ALA A 99 -20.66 -30.42 -0.84
CA ALA A 99 -19.40 -31.05 -0.45
C ALA A 99 -18.19 -30.42 -1.16
N VAL A 100 -18.31 -30.14 -2.47
CA VAL A 100 -17.25 -29.47 -3.24
C VAL A 100 -16.99 -28.06 -2.73
N GLN A 101 -18.04 -27.29 -2.41
CA GLN A 101 -17.87 -25.93 -1.91
C GLN A 101 -17.28 -25.91 -0.49
N LEU A 102 -17.69 -26.81 0.39
CA LEU A 102 -17.10 -26.95 1.72
C LEU A 102 -15.61 -27.30 1.64
N ALA A 103 -15.24 -28.26 0.78
CA ALA A 103 -13.83 -28.61 0.58
C ALA A 103 -12.99 -27.44 0.05
N LYS A 104 -13.54 -26.61 -0.84
CA LYS A 104 -12.87 -25.38 -1.34
C LYS A 104 -12.66 -24.36 -0.23
N ILE A 105 -13.68 -24.13 0.61
CA ILE A 105 -13.58 -23.23 1.77
C ILE A 105 -12.52 -23.75 2.73
N GLU A 106 -12.56 -25.04 3.05
CA GLU A 106 -11.62 -25.66 3.98
C GLU A 106 -10.18 -25.58 3.46
N MET A 107 -9.94 -25.90 2.17
CA MET A 107 -8.64 -25.68 1.54
C MET A 107 -8.19 -24.22 1.64
N ALA A 108 -9.04 -23.25 1.31
CA ALA A 108 -8.71 -21.83 1.38
C ALA A 108 -8.42 -21.34 2.82
N THR A 109 -9.08 -21.92 3.82
CA THR A 109 -8.80 -21.63 5.23
C THR A 109 -7.54 -22.32 5.75
N SER A 110 -7.25 -23.54 5.26
CA SER A 110 -6.04 -24.30 5.59
C SER A 110 -4.79 -23.81 4.87
N GLN A 111 -4.96 -23.02 3.80
CA GLN A 111 -3.89 -22.32 3.10
C GLN A 111 -3.34 -21.18 3.97
N GLY A 112 -2.75 -21.49 5.12
CA GLY A 112 -1.76 -20.70 5.85
C GLY A 112 -2.04 -19.22 6.12
N ASN A 113 -3.24 -18.69 5.83
CA ASN A 113 -3.51 -17.26 5.80
C ASN A 113 -3.37 -16.65 7.20
N TYR A 114 -3.76 -17.39 8.23
CA TYR A 114 -3.53 -17.00 9.62
C TYR A 114 -2.04 -16.98 9.99
N CYS A 115 -1.25 -17.96 9.53
CA CYS A 115 0.19 -17.96 9.76
C CYS A 115 0.87 -16.82 9.02
N GLN A 116 0.53 -16.59 7.75
CA GLN A 116 1.06 -15.49 6.94
C GLN A 116 0.69 -14.13 7.53
N LEU A 117 -0.55 -13.97 8.00
CA LEU A 117 -1.00 -12.75 8.66
C LEU A 117 -0.23 -12.52 9.96
N ALA A 118 -0.08 -13.55 10.80
CA ALA A 118 0.70 -13.46 12.04
C ALA A 118 2.17 -13.13 11.77
N ASP A 119 2.79 -13.75 10.76
CA ASP A 119 4.18 -13.47 10.36
C ASP A 119 4.32 -12.02 9.86
N MET A 120 3.37 -11.53 9.06
CA MET A 120 3.34 -10.16 8.59
C MET A 120 3.15 -9.16 9.74
N GLU A 121 2.30 -9.45 10.72
CA GLU A 121 2.10 -8.62 11.91
C GLU A 121 3.36 -8.54 12.77
N ILE A 122 4.05 -9.67 12.96
CA ILE A 122 5.33 -9.73 13.67
C ILE A 122 6.39 -8.89 12.94
N GLU A 123 6.50 -9.02 11.62
CA GLU A 123 7.43 -8.22 10.83
C GLU A 123 7.09 -6.72 10.88
N LEU A 124 5.80 -6.36 10.81
CA LEU A 124 5.34 -4.98 10.95
C LEU A 124 5.75 -4.39 12.30
N ASP A 125 5.55 -5.12 13.40
CA ASP A 125 5.92 -4.66 14.75
C ASP A 125 7.44 -4.48 14.89
N LYS A 126 8.24 -5.42 14.37
CA LYS A 126 9.71 -5.29 14.32
C LYS A 126 10.13 -4.04 13.56
N LYS A 127 9.54 -3.80 12.38
CA LYS A 127 9.87 -2.62 11.54
C LYS A 127 9.44 -1.32 12.22
N LYS A 128 8.29 -1.30 12.90
CA LYS A 128 7.83 -0.14 13.70
C LYS A 128 8.79 0.19 14.83
N LYS A 129 9.16 -0.79 15.66
CA LYS A 129 10.15 -0.62 16.74
C LYS A 129 11.50 -0.14 16.22
N ARG A 130 11.93 -0.69 15.07
CA ARG A 130 13.18 -0.26 14.42
C ARG A 130 13.09 1.19 13.97
N LYS A 131 12.00 1.59 13.30
CA LYS A 131 11.75 2.98 12.88
C LYS A 131 11.78 3.92 14.07
N GLU A 132 11.11 3.57 15.16
CA GLU A 132 11.05 4.41 16.36
C GLU A 132 12.43 4.61 16.99
N THR A 133 13.21 3.52 17.11
CA THR A 133 14.59 3.58 17.62
C THR A 133 15.49 4.46 16.76
N LEU A 134 15.39 4.31 15.43
CA LEU A 134 16.15 5.13 14.48
C LEU A 134 15.72 6.60 14.50
N SER A 135 14.41 6.87 14.61
CA SER A 135 13.89 8.24 14.73
C SER A 135 14.43 8.93 15.96
N ARG A 136 14.31 8.30 17.14
CA ARG A 136 14.85 8.88 18.38
C ARG A 136 16.35 9.17 18.29
N ARG A 137 17.12 8.29 17.63
CA ARG A 137 18.56 8.51 17.43
C ARG A 137 18.81 9.68 16.47
N ALA A 138 18.06 9.78 15.39
CA ALA A 138 18.17 10.89 14.43
C ALA A 138 17.80 12.22 15.10
N ASP A 139 16.70 12.24 15.86
CA ASP A 139 16.25 13.41 16.62
C ASP A 139 17.30 13.84 17.65
N GLY A 140 17.91 12.87 18.35
CA GLY A 140 19.01 13.16 19.29
C GLY A 140 20.26 13.74 18.62
N VAL A 141 20.66 13.20 17.46
CA VAL A 141 21.80 13.74 16.70
C VAL A 141 21.50 15.13 16.15
N LYS A 142 20.26 15.36 15.66
CA LYS A 142 19.82 16.66 15.19
C LYS A 142 19.86 17.70 16.32
N LEU A 143 19.31 17.36 17.49
CA LEU A 143 19.33 18.25 18.65
C LEU A 143 20.77 18.59 19.07
N LEU A 144 21.67 17.61 19.09
CA LEU A 144 23.08 17.84 19.41
C LEU A 144 23.74 18.78 18.39
N HIS A 145 23.51 18.55 17.09
CA HIS A 145 24.02 19.40 16.02
C HIS A 145 23.53 20.84 16.18
N ASP A 146 22.22 21.03 16.38
CA ASP A 146 21.61 22.34 16.50
C ASP A 146 22.14 23.10 17.73
N LEU A 147 22.35 22.40 18.85
CA LEU A 147 22.95 22.97 20.06
C LEU A 147 24.42 23.36 19.85
N VAL A 148 25.22 22.52 19.19
CA VAL A 148 26.63 22.84 18.87
C VAL A 148 26.71 24.08 17.97
N MET A 149 25.85 24.15 16.94
CA MET A 149 25.81 25.31 16.05
C MET A 149 25.37 26.58 16.77
N ALA A 150 24.37 26.50 17.64
CA ALA A 150 23.94 27.64 18.46
C ALA A 150 25.06 28.14 19.38
N MET A 151 25.75 27.23 20.09
CA MET A 151 26.89 27.59 20.94
C MET A 151 28.06 28.16 20.13
N GLN A 152 28.32 27.64 18.94
CA GLN A 152 29.36 28.17 18.06
C GLN A 152 29.01 29.58 17.60
N MET A 153 27.76 29.84 17.21
CA MET A 153 27.28 31.19 16.86
C MET A 153 27.38 32.16 18.03
N GLU A 154 26.97 31.75 19.23
CA GLU A 154 27.05 32.58 20.44
C GLU A 154 28.51 32.92 20.79
N ARG A 155 29.41 31.93 20.75
CA ARG A 155 30.85 32.14 20.97
C ARG A 155 31.48 33.04 19.92
N SER A 156 31.15 32.82 18.64
CA SER A 156 31.62 33.68 17.55
C SER A 156 31.12 35.11 17.77
N ALA A 157 29.84 35.32 18.07
CA ALA A 157 29.28 36.65 18.31
C ALA A 157 29.93 37.36 19.53
N ALA A 158 30.17 36.62 20.62
CA ALA A 158 30.83 37.14 21.81
C ALA A 158 32.26 37.62 21.55
N LEU A 159 32.96 37.01 20.57
CA LEU A 159 34.32 37.39 20.20
C LEU A 159 34.35 38.45 19.08
N SER A 160 33.43 38.38 18.10
CA SER A 160 33.40 39.27 16.94
C SER A 160 33.25 40.75 17.32
N GLY A 161 32.42 41.08 18.31
CA GLY A 161 32.26 42.47 18.78
C GLY A 161 33.56 43.06 19.32
N PRO A 162 34.14 42.49 20.40
CA PRO A 162 35.41 42.97 20.95
C PRO A 162 36.57 42.96 19.95
N VAL A 163 36.63 41.96 19.06
CA VAL A 163 37.64 41.91 17.99
C VAL A 163 37.45 43.06 17.00
N ALA A 164 36.22 43.32 16.57
CA ALA A 164 35.91 44.43 15.67
C ALA A 164 36.27 45.77 16.31
N ASP A 165 35.90 46.01 17.57
CA ASP A 165 36.18 47.27 18.27
C ASP A 165 37.68 47.58 18.34
N LEU A 166 38.50 46.59 18.74
CA LEU A 166 39.95 46.75 18.79
C LEU A 166 40.56 46.94 17.40
N THR A 167 40.08 46.16 16.42
CA THR A 167 40.58 46.24 15.04
C THR A 167 40.22 47.59 14.42
N ASN A 168 39.01 48.10 14.64
CA ASN A 168 38.54 49.40 14.15
C ASN A 168 39.38 50.54 14.72
N ARG A 169 39.66 50.52 16.03
CA ARG A 169 40.56 51.49 16.68
C ARG A 169 41.94 51.52 16.03
N TRP A 170 42.54 50.35 15.82
CA TRP A 170 43.86 50.26 15.20
C TRP A 170 43.85 50.55 13.70
N LEU A 171 42.76 50.23 12.99
CA LEU A 171 42.57 50.53 11.59
C LEU A 171 42.56 52.04 11.34
N GLN A 172 41.87 52.79 12.19
CA GLN A 172 41.86 54.25 12.15
C GLN A 172 43.27 54.82 12.36
N ILE A 173 44.01 54.32 13.35
CA ILE A 173 45.39 54.75 13.63
C ILE A 173 46.30 54.44 12.44
N LEU A 174 46.25 53.22 11.91
CA LEU A 174 47.11 52.78 10.82
C LEU A 174 46.87 53.62 9.56
N THR A 175 45.61 53.84 9.23
CA THR A 175 45.20 54.40 7.93
C THR A 175 44.97 55.91 7.94
N ASP A 176 45.22 56.58 9.06
CA ASP A 176 44.94 58.01 9.28
C ASP A 176 43.44 58.36 9.14
N GLY A 177 42.57 57.45 9.54
CA GLY A 177 41.12 57.61 9.39
C GLY A 177 40.63 57.50 7.94
N ASN A 178 41.41 56.96 7.01
CA ASN A 178 40.89 56.61 5.67
C ASN A 178 39.88 55.46 5.72
N TYR A 179 39.97 54.60 6.74
CA TYR A 179 39.01 53.54 7.04
C TYR A 179 38.67 53.58 8.54
N ASP A 180 37.40 53.43 8.88
CA ASP A 180 36.94 53.54 10.27
C ASP A 180 36.46 52.24 10.90
N SER A 181 35.93 51.32 10.10
CA SER A 181 35.28 50.10 10.57
C SER A 181 35.48 48.94 9.60
N LEU A 182 35.63 47.76 10.20
CA LEU A 182 35.83 46.48 9.53
C LEU A 182 34.61 45.60 9.76
N VAL A 183 34.02 45.11 8.68
CA VAL A 183 32.95 44.11 8.73
C VAL A 183 33.58 42.73 8.75
N ILE A 184 33.25 41.94 9.79
CA ILE A 184 33.80 40.61 10.03
C ILE A 184 32.66 39.59 10.00
N ASP A 185 32.87 38.47 9.32
CA ASP A 185 31.90 37.37 9.28
C ASP A 185 31.89 36.50 10.57
N GLY A 186 30.98 35.54 10.65
CA GLY A 186 30.90 34.60 11.80
C GLY A 186 32.10 33.66 11.96
N SER A 187 33.03 33.65 10.99
CA SER A 187 34.29 32.90 11.00
C SER A 187 35.51 33.79 11.26
N LEU A 188 35.30 35.02 11.74
CA LEU A 188 36.36 36.02 11.97
C LEU A 188 37.15 36.36 10.69
N ARG A 189 36.49 36.42 9.53
CA ARG A 189 37.11 36.85 8.28
C ARG A 189 36.67 38.27 7.91
N PRO A 190 37.62 39.14 7.52
CA PRO A 190 37.30 40.48 7.04
C PRO A 190 36.57 40.39 5.69
N THR A 191 35.45 41.12 5.56
CA THR A 191 34.60 41.10 4.35
C THR A 191 34.64 42.44 3.61
N SER A 192 34.35 43.52 4.32
CA SER A 192 34.38 44.90 3.80
C SER A 192 34.97 45.85 4.84
N VAL A 193 35.42 47.01 4.37
CA VAL A 193 35.83 48.15 5.20
C VAL A 193 35.02 49.37 4.81
N HIS A 194 34.65 50.19 5.79
CA HIS A 194 33.93 51.42 5.54
C HIS A 194 34.89 52.59 5.27
N LEU A 195 34.57 53.39 4.25
CA LEU A 195 35.28 54.62 3.89
C LEU A 195 34.49 55.84 4.36
N PRO A 196 34.86 56.48 5.47
CA PRO A 196 34.14 57.65 5.99
C PRO A 196 34.13 58.86 5.05
N LYS A 197 35.06 58.94 4.09
CA LYS A 197 35.10 60.04 3.11
C LYS A 197 33.96 59.98 2.08
N TYR A 198 33.49 58.79 1.76
CA TYR A 198 32.48 58.56 0.73
C TYR A 198 31.19 57.95 1.29
N ASP A 199 31.16 57.61 2.58
CA ASP A 199 30.04 56.94 3.25
C ASP A 199 29.66 55.65 2.50
N ASP A 200 30.68 54.87 2.14
CA ASP A 200 30.53 53.68 1.30
C ASP A 200 31.35 52.50 1.86
N GLU A 201 30.89 51.28 1.57
CA GLU A 201 31.56 50.04 1.94
C GLU A 201 32.38 49.49 0.78
N LEU A 202 33.67 49.31 1.02
CA LEU A 202 34.58 48.72 0.06
C LEU A 202 34.86 47.26 0.40
N SER A 203 34.58 46.37 -0.54
CA SER A 203 34.93 44.95 -0.41
C SER A 203 36.44 44.79 -0.24
N MET A 204 36.86 43.82 0.59
CA MET A 204 38.27 43.48 0.77
C MET A 204 38.97 43.25 -0.58
N ASP A 205 38.31 42.62 -1.56
CA ASP A 205 38.87 42.34 -2.89
C ASP A 205 39.21 43.60 -3.71
N SER A 206 38.61 44.73 -3.36
CA SER A 206 38.86 46.02 -4.01
C SER A 206 40.03 46.80 -3.38
N LEU A 207 40.58 46.32 -2.27
CA LEU A 207 41.73 46.92 -1.59
C LEU A 207 43.05 46.49 -2.24
N SER A 208 44.08 47.31 -2.08
CA SER A 208 45.44 46.89 -2.45
C SER A 208 45.90 45.73 -1.57
N HIS A 209 46.70 44.81 -2.14
CA HIS A 209 47.23 43.64 -1.42
C HIS A 209 47.92 44.03 -0.10
N GLY A 210 48.74 45.09 -0.09
CA GLY A 210 49.38 45.56 1.14
C GLY A 210 48.41 46.07 2.20
N THR A 211 47.26 46.66 1.80
CA THR A 211 46.22 47.06 2.76
C THR A 211 45.48 45.85 3.30
N GLN A 212 45.16 44.87 2.45
CA GLN A 212 44.56 43.60 2.89
C GLN A 212 45.45 42.87 3.90
N GLU A 213 46.75 42.75 3.62
CA GLU A 213 47.72 42.12 4.52
C GLU A 213 47.79 42.81 5.89
N GLN A 214 47.83 44.15 5.89
CA GLN A 214 47.84 44.94 7.12
C GLN A 214 46.57 44.75 7.95
N ILE A 215 45.39 44.76 7.32
CA ILE A 215 44.11 44.51 8.00
C ILE A 215 44.10 43.12 8.64
N VAL A 216 44.59 42.10 7.92
CA VAL A 216 44.68 40.73 8.45
C VAL A 216 45.66 40.65 9.62
N VAL A 217 46.77 41.39 9.59
CA VAL A 217 47.70 41.48 10.73
C VAL A 217 47.04 42.13 11.94
N LEU A 218 46.35 43.27 11.76
CA LEU A 218 45.63 43.94 12.85
C LEU A 218 44.57 43.02 13.48
N LEU A 219 43.82 42.30 12.65
CA LEU A 219 42.81 41.35 13.11
C LEU A 219 43.44 40.23 13.96
N ARG A 220 44.58 39.68 13.53
CA ARG A 220 45.31 38.65 14.30
C ARG A 220 45.86 39.18 15.61
N LEU A 221 46.38 40.41 15.62
CA LEU A 221 46.82 41.07 16.85
C LEU A 221 45.64 41.25 17.81
N ALA A 222 44.46 41.62 17.30
CA ALA A 222 43.30 41.91 18.13
C ALA A 222 42.79 40.63 18.80
N ILE A 223 42.72 39.54 18.03
CA ILE A 223 42.42 38.21 18.55
C ILE A 223 43.46 37.80 19.59
N GLY A 224 44.76 37.97 19.31
CA GLY A 224 45.84 37.62 20.23
C GLY A 224 45.76 38.36 21.57
N VAL A 225 45.46 39.66 21.55
CA VAL A 225 45.26 40.47 22.77
C VAL A 225 44.04 39.99 23.56
N LEU A 226 42.92 39.71 22.88
CA LEU A 226 41.70 39.27 23.56
C LEU A 226 41.83 37.88 24.18
N VAL A 227 42.56 36.97 23.54
CA VAL A 227 42.86 35.63 24.07
C VAL A 227 43.87 35.71 25.23
N SER A 228 44.70 36.75 25.27
CA SER A 228 45.74 36.92 26.31
C SER A 228 45.27 37.67 27.56
N LYS A 229 43.96 37.84 27.75
CA LYS A 229 43.42 38.52 28.95
C LYS A 229 43.71 37.76 30.25
N ASP A 230 43.67 36.44 30.20
CA ASP A 230 43.87 35.58 31.38
C ASP A 230 45.34 35.17 31.56
N GLU A 231 46.03 34.89 30.45
CA GLU A 231 47.46 34.53 30.44
C GLU A 231 48.17 35.16 29.24
N PRO A 232 49.41 35.67 29.39
CA PRO A 232 50.14 36.28 28.30
C PRO A 232 50.54 35.23 27.24
N ASN A 233 49.99 35.35 26.03
CA ASN A 233 50.35 34.46 24.92
C ASN A 233 51.47 35.04 24.05
N LEU A 234 52.12 34.15 23.31
CA LEU A 234 53.12 34.48 22.30
C LEU A 234 52.46 34.72 20.93
N ILE A 235 52.78 35.85 20.31
CA ILE A 235 52.45 36.19 18.92
C ILE A 235 53.74 36.19 18.11
N LEU A 236 53.82 35.33 17.09
CA LEU A 236 54.92 35.29 16.13
C LEU A 236 54.48 35.90 14.80
N ILE A 237 55.21 36.90 14.32
CA ILE A 237 55.00 37.55 13.02
C ILE A 237 56.20 37.26 12.14
N ASP A 238 55.96 36.59 11.01
CA ASP A 238 57.01 36.25 10.04
C ASP A 238 56.90 37.09 8.77
N ASP A 239 57.79 38.08 8.61
CA ASP A 239 58.09 38.85 7.40
C ASP A 239 56.92 39.45 6.59
N ARG A 240 55.69 39.45 7.14
CA ARG A 240 54.46 39.91 6.46
C ARG A 240 54.34 41.43 6.28
N LEU A 241 55.37 42.20 6.62
CA LEU A 241 55.28 43.66 6.71
C LEU A 241 56.22 44.40 5.74
N VAL A 242 56.92 43.68 4.86
CA VAL A 242 57.89 44.24 3.89
C VAL A 242 57.23 45.23 2.91
N ASN A 243 55.93 45.09 2.65
CA ASN A 243 55.19 45.90 1.67
C ASN A 243 54.46 47.12 2.27
N ALA A 244 54.67 47.44 3.55
CA ALA A 244 54.05 48.61 4.17
C ALA A 244 54.78 49.90 3.77
N ASP A 245 54.04 50.97 3.49
CA ASP A 245 54.67 52.28 3.34
C ASP A 245 55.31 52.73 4.67
N PRO A 246 56.37 53.55 4.64
CA PRO A 246 57.11 53.93 5.85
C PRO A 246 56.26 54.62 6.92
N MET A 247 55.21 55.34 6.54
CA MET A 247 54.33 56.04 7.48
C MET A 247 53.39 55.07 8.18
N ARG A 248 52.77 54.14 7.43
CA ARG A 248 51.97 53.05 8.02
C ARG A 248 52.80 52.12 8.88
N MET A 249 54.04 51.83 8.49
CA MET A 249 54.93 51.01 9.31
C MET A 249 55.19 51.65 10.69
N LYS A 250 55.46 52.96 10.75
CA LYS A 250 55.64 53.66 12.03
C LYS A 250 54.41 53.55 12.92
N ARG A 251 53.21 53.68 12.34
CA ARG A 251 51.94 53.53 13.08
C ARG A 251 51.73 52.09 13.54
N LEU A 252 52.06 51.12 12.69
CA LEU A 252 52.00 49.71 13.05
C LEU A 252 52.96 49.37 14.19
N CYS A 253 54.16 49.96 14.22
CA CYS A 253 55.09 49.79 15.33
C CYS A 253 54.49 50.30 16.66
N LEU A 254 53.77 51.42 16.66
CA LEU A 254 53.07 51.90 17.86
C LEU A 254 51.98 50.92 18.32
N ILE A 255 51.23 50.35 17.38
CA ILE A 255 50.22 49.32 17.67
C ILE A 255 50.89 48.07 18.27
N MET A 256 52.00 47.63 17.69
CA MET A 256 52.76 46.48 18.19
C MET A 256 53.35 46.72 19.59
N GLN A 257 53.80 47.94 19.89
CA GLN A 257 54.21 48.32 21.25
C GLN A 257 53.04 48.26 22.22
N GLU A 258 51.85 48.72 21.83
CA GLU A 258 50.66 48.59 22.67
C GLU A 258 50.32 47.11 22.95
N VAL A 259 50.36 46.26 21.92
CA VAL A 259 50.13 44.81 22.04
C VAL A 259 51.17 44.15 22.96
N SER A 260 52.43 44.61 22.92
CA SER A 260 53.51 44.05 23.74
C SER A 260 53.29 44.18 25.26
N ASN A 261 52.38 45.07 25.69
CA ASN A 261 52.00 45.19 27.10
C ASN A 261 51.13 44.02 27.59
N THR A 262 50.46 43.31 26.68
CA THR A 262 49.53 42.21 27.00
C THR A 262 50.05 40.85 26.51
N CYS A 263 50.77 40.83 25.39
CA CYS A 263 51.27 39.60 24.75
C CYS A 263 52.78 39.66 24.55
N GLN A 264 53.45 38.51 24.56
CA GLN A 264 54.83 38.43 24.08
C GLN A 264 54.83 38.49 22.55
N LEU A 265 55.54 39.45 21.96
CA LEU A 265 55.59 39.62 20.51
C LEU A 265 56.99 39.28 19.98
N ILE A 266 57.08 38.32 19.06
CA ILE A 266 58.31 37.99 18.34
C ILE A 266 58.09 38.29 16.85
N VAL A 267 59.02 39.03 16.26
CA VAL A 267 58.99 39.38 14.85
C VAL A 267 60.24 38.80 14.20
N THR A 268 60.04 37.96 13.18
CA THR A 268 61.11 37.47 12.30
C THR A 268 61.07 38.29 11.02
N THR A 269 62.23 38.82 10.62
CA THR A 269 62.37 39.60 9.40
C THR A 269 63.80 39.56 8.89
N CYS A 270 63.96 39.72 7.57
CA CYS A 270 65.25 39.89 6.93
C CYS A 270 65.74 41.35 6.92
N ASN A 271 64.88 42.32 7.26
CA ASN A 271 65.19 43.75 7.29
C ASN A 271 64.70 44.39 8.60
N ASP A 272 65.61 44.78 9.48
CA ASP A 272 65.32 45.39 10.78
C ASP A 272 65.01 46.89 10.71
N THR A 273 65.40 47.56 9.61
CA THR A 273 65.19 49.00 9.38
C THR A 273 63.78 49.51 9.68
N PRO A 274 62.69 48.83 9.26
CA PRO A 274 61.32 49.30 9.49
C PRO A 274 60.91 49.31 10.97
N TYR A 275 61.60 48.52 11.81
CA TYR A 275 61.36 48.39 13.24
C TYR A 275 62.33 49.23 14.10
N ALA A 276 63.22 49.98 13.44
CA ALA A 276 64.17 50.84 14.13
C ALA A 276 63.44 51.86 15.01
N GLY A 277 63.84 51.93 16.29
CA GLY A 277 63.22 52.83 17.27
C GLY A 277 62.10 52.22 18.11
N MET A 278 61.71 50.95 17.88
CA MET A 278 60.73 50.26 18.72
C MET A 278 61.26 49.94 20.14
N GLY A 279 62.59 49.90 20.31
CA GLY A 279 63.23 49.50 21.57
C GLY A 279 63.19 47.99 21.84
N ALA A 280 62.91 47.19 20.81
CA ALA A 280 62.86 45.73 20.90
C ALA A 280 64.26 45.11 21.05
N ASN A 281 64.34 43.94 21.68
CA ASN A 281 65.57 43.15 21.72
C ASN A 281 65.82 42.50 20.36
N ILE A 282 66.98 42.77 19.75
CA ILE A 282 67.32 42.26 18.42
C ILE A 282 68.20 41.02 18.58
N ILE A 283 67.64 39.86 18.23
CA ILE A 283 68.36 38.59 18.20
C ILE A 283 68.78 38.32 16.76
N ARG A 284 70.09 38.39 16.49
CA ARG A 284 70.63 38.09 15.16
C ARG A 284 70.84 36.58 15.02
N ILE A 285 70.21 35.99 14.02
CA ILE A 285 70.39 34.57 13.68
C ILE A 285 71.54 34.47 12.67
N PRO A 286 72.67 33.84 13.02
CA PRO A 286 73.79 33.68 12.10
C PRO A 286 73.48 32.65 11.00
N ALA A 287 74.09 32.82 9.82
CA ALA A 287 73.81 32.03 8.63
C ALA A 287 74.15 30.53 8.76
N ASP A 288 74.97 30.15 9.75
CA ASP A 288 75.37 28.79 10.07
C ASP A 288 74.46 28.11 11.12
N GLY A 289 73.44 28.82 11.62
CA GLY A 289 72.45 28.32 12.57
C GLY A 289 72.98 28.09 14.00
N LYS A 290 74.21 28.51 14.31
CA LYS A 290 74.81 28.32 15.63
C LYS A 290 74.65 29.58 16.48
N ILE A 291 73.81 29.50 17.52
CA ILE A 291 73.66 30.58 18.49
C ILE A 291 74.80 30.46 19.50
N GLU A 292 75.72 31.42 19.55
CA GLU A 292 76.72 31.48 20.62
C GLU A 292 76.04 31.89 21.95
N PRO A 293 76.28 31.17 23.07
CA PRO A 293 75.58 31.38 24.33
C PRO A 293 76.17 32.55 25.12
N ALA A 294 76.13 33.76 24.56
CA ALA A 294 76.70 34.94 25.21
C ALA A 294 75.91 36.22 24.95
N THR A 295 74.59 36.19 24.94
CA THR A 295 73.73 37.37 25.20
C THR A 295 72.27 36.94 25.31
N LEU A 296 71.83 36.59 26.53
CA LEU A 296 70.43 36.60 26.96
C LEU A 296 70.32 37.55 28.14
#